data_AF-W2GIZ1-F1
#
_entry.id   AF-W2GIZ1-F1
#
_cell.length_a   1.000
_cell.length_b   1.000
_cell.length_c   1.000
_cell.angle_alpha   90.00
_cell.angle_beta   90.00
_cell.angle_gamma   90.00
#
_symmetry.space_group_name_H-M   'P 1'
#
loop_
_entity.id
_entity.type
_entity.pdbx_description
1 polymer ?
#
loop_
_entity_poly.entity_id
_entity_poly.type
_entity_poly.pdbx_seq_one_letter_code
_entity_poly.pdbx_strand_id
1 'polypeptide(L)'
;MMVQFGVDKAFEILAAAAKIPKTKEVATKLKEAKINGWLSHGSRPDAIFEAMKLNQKIDNFFDSPQFTTWAAFLKAVNEKNKNKKSISELDVFKKFYEEDDLLKLLSSADNIDNPRTQKYLDELATGWLDQPMHPQSVFNKLKLDEAVDDLLTKPWLSNWVEYMKKFNEQYPFAQTSMIKTFTKSYGDEKLAVMLQAATKGSDAYTARIAKNLQQAQFKQWMIGKLNPDDVYKTVLKLDSTSSPKADIWRAFYNAYDTAFPGQLFSFKP
;
A
#
# COMPACT_ATOMS: atom_id res chain seq x y z
N MET A 1 -40.68 -1.42 4.63
CA MET A 1 -39.39 -1.75 4.00
C MET A 1 -38.28 -1.96 5.02
N MET A 2 -37.74 -0.94 5.72
CA MET A 2 -36.67 -1.15 6.74
C MET A 2 -37.10 -2.07 7.90
N VAL A 3 -38.32 -1.88 8.43
CA VAL A 3 -38.91 -2.74 9.50
C VAL A 3 -39.15 -4.17 9.03
N GLN A 4 -39.30 -4.39 7.72
CA GLN A 4 -39.68 -5.68 7.15
C GLN A 4 -38.48 -6.48 6.63
N PHE A 5 -37.42 -5.80 6.18
CA PHE A 5 -36.26 -6.42 5.52
C PHE A 5 -34.93 -6.17 6.26
N GLY A 6 -34.90 -5.31 7.28
CA GLY A 6 -33.66 -4.80 7.86
C GLY A 6 -33.04 -3.68 7.02
N VAL A 7 -32.14 -2.90 7.62
CA VAL A 7 -31.50 -1.75 6.96
C VAL A 7 -30.65 -2.21 5.77
N ASP A 8 -29.85 -3.25 5.97
CA ASP A 8 -28.89 -3.78 4.99
C ASP A 8 -29.58 -4.23 3.70
N LYS A 9 -30.57 -5.13 3.83
CA LYS A 9 -31.31 -5.69 2.69
C LYS A 9 -32.18 -4.65 1.99
N ALA A 10 -32.67 -3.63 2.71
CA ALA A 10 -33.45 -2.56 2.11
C ALA A 10 -32.63 -1.76 1.08
N PHE A 11 -31.36 -1.45 1.37
CA PHE A 11 -30.51 -0.71 0.43
C PHE A 11 -30.04 -1.54 -0.75
N GLU A 12 -29.86 -2.85 -0.58
CA GLU A 12 -29.64 -3.78 -1.69
C GLU A 12 -30.83 -3.83 -2.65
N ILE A 13 -32.06 -3.96 -2.11
CA ILE A 13 -33.29 -3.94 -2.91
C ILE A 13 -33.42 -2.62 -3.66
N LEU A 14 -33.17 -1.48 -3.00
CA LEU A 14 -33.21 -0.18 -3.64
C LEU A 14 -32.15 -0.04 -4.73
N ALA A 15 -30.93 -0.52 -4.52
CA ALA A 15 -29.88 -0.48 -5.53
C ALA A 15 -30.19 -1.39 -6.73
N ALA A 16 -30.75 -2.58 -6.50
CA ALA A 16 -31.21 -3.46 -7.58
C ALA A 16 -32.36 -2.82 -8.37
N ALA A 17 -33.35 -2.23 -7.69
CA ALA A 17 -34.45 -1.51 -8.33
C ALA A 17 -33.96 -0.28 -9.11
N ALA A 18 -32.93 0.43 -8.63
CA ALA A 18 -32.35 1.58 -9.33
C ALA A 18 -31.74 1.23 -10.70
N LYS A 19 -31.35 -0.04 -10.92
CA LYS A 19 -30.81 -0.54 -12.20
C LYS A 19 -31.90 -0.84 -13.23
N ILE A 20 -33.16 -0.99 -12.82
CA ILE A 20 -34.28 -1.35 -13.69
C ILE A 20 -34.98 -0.06 -14.14
N PRO A 21 -35.11 0.24 -15.45
CA PRO A 21 -35.69 1.51 -15.92
C PRO A 21 -37.06 1.85 -15.32
N LYS A 22 -37.94 0.85 -15.16
CA LYS A 22 -39.30 1.03 -14.63
C LYS A 22 -39.35 1.38 -13.14
N THR A 23 -38.37 0.95 -12.34
CA THR A 23 -38.36 1.18 -10.89
C THR A 23 -37.26 2.15 -10.45
N LYS A 24 -36.43 2.61 -11.39
CA LYS A 24 -35.31 3.52 -11.15
C LYS A 24 -35.72 4.80 -10.43
N GLU A 25 -36.76 5.46 -10.91
CA GLU A 25 -37.22 6.74 -10.35
C GLU A 25 -37.68 6.58 -8.89
N VAL A 26 -38.55 5.60 -8.63
CA VAL A 26 -39.07 5.33 -7.29
C VAL A 26 -37.94 4.92 -6.34
N ALA A 27 -37.02 4.05 -6.78
CA ALA A 27 -35.89 3.63 -5.97
C ALA A 27 -34.97 4.80 -5.59
N THR A 28 -34.72 5.72 -6.54
CA THR A 28 -33.90 6.91 -6.33
C THR A 28 -34.56 7.86 -5.34
N LYS A 29 -35.86 8.17 -5.54
CA LYS A 29 -36.64 9.02 -4.63
C LYS A 29 -36.71 8.45 -3.21
N LEU A 30 -36.84 7.13 -3.06
CA LEU A 30 -36.83 6.48 -1.75
C LEU A 30 -35.46 6.59 -1.07
N LYS A 31 -34.36 6.42 -1.81
CA LYS A 31 -33.00 6.62 -1.27
C LYS A 31 -32.79 8.06 -0.82
N GLU A 32 -33.17 9.04 -1.62
CA GLU A 32 -33.10 10.47 -1.29
C GLU A 32 -33.94 10.83 -0.07
N ALA A 33 -35.18 10.35 0.00
CA ALA A 33 -36.07 10.56 1.15
C ALA A 33 -35.45 10.02 2.45
N LYS A 34 -34.70 8.91 2.39
CA LYS A 34 -33.97 8.39 3.56
C LYS A 34 -32.79 9.26 3.96
N ILE A 35 -31.97 9.69 3.02
CA ILE A 35 -30.86 10.62 3.29
C ILE A 35 -31.39 11.92 3.91
N ASN A 36 -32.44 12.50 3.32
CA ASN A 36 -33.08 13.71 3.85
C ASN A 36 -33.69 13.49 5.24
N GLY A 37 -34.28 12.32 5.48
CA GLY A 37 -34.72 11.92 6.80
C GLY A 37 -33.58 11.97 7.83
N TRP A 38 -32.46 11.31 7.57
CA TRP A 38 -31.30 11.32 8.47
C TRP A 38 -30.74 12.73 8.69
N LEU A 39 -30.67 13.55 7.65
CA LEU A 39 -30.20 14.95 7.71
C LEU A 39 -31.11 15.84 8.56
N SER A 40 -32.42 15.66 8.48
CA SER A 40 -33.40 16.43 9.25
C SER A 40 -33.39 16.06 10.72
N HIS A 41 -33.17 14.78 11.04
CA HIS A 41 -33.01 14.31 12.42
C HIS A 41 -31.64 14.64 13.03
N GLY A 42 -30.73 15.27 12.28
CA GLY A 42 -29.38 15.55 12.76
C GLY A 42 -28.56 14.29 13.05
N SER A 43 -28.82 13.21 12.31
CA SER A 43 -28.13 11.93 12.51
C SER A 43 -26.63 12.11 12.30
N ARG A 44 -25.81 11.46 13.14
CA ARG A 44 -24.36 11.53 13.01
C ARG A 44 -23.85 10.57 11.93
N PRO A 45 -22.86 10.96 11.10
CA PRO A 45 -22.27 10.07 10.09
C PRO A 45 -21.74 8.75 10.63
N ASP A 46 -21.12 8.74 11.82
CA ASP A 46 -20.62 7.53 12.46
C ASP A 46 -21.75 6.60 12.92
N ALA A 47 -22.81 7.15 13.52
CA ALA A 47 -23.98 6.35 13.90
C ALA A 47 -24.67 5.70 12.69
N ILE A 48 -24.78 6.42 11.55
CA ILE A 48 -25.34 5.84 10.32
C ILE A 48 -24.39 4.81 9.72
N PHE A 49 -23.07 5.01 9.81
CA PHE A 49 -22.08 4.03 9.35
C PHE A 49 -22.27 2.67 10.03
N GLU A 50 -22.35 2.69 11.36
CA GLU A 50 -22.59 1.49 12.18
C GLU A 50 -23.98 0.90 11.95
N ALA A 51 -25.03 1.72 11.85
CA ALA A 51 -26.38 1.25 11.60
C ALA A 51 -26.54 0.57 10.22
N MET A 52 -25.67 0.91 9.27
CA MET A 52 -25.56 0.27 7.96
C MET A 52 -24.58 -0.90 7.93
N LYS A 53 -24.06 -1.30 9.10
CA LYS A 53 -23.08 -2.38 9.31
C LYS A 53 -21.81 -2.23 8.47
N LEU A 54 -21.42 -1.00 8.17
CA LEU A 54 -20.20 -0.70 7.42
C LEU A 54 -18.93 -0.89 8.26
N ASN A 55 -19.07 -1.20 9.56
CA ASN A 55 -18.00 -1.66 10.44
C ASN A 55 -17.81 -3.19 10.41
N GLN A 56 -18.53 -3.91 9.53
CA GLN A 56 -18.43 -5.35 9.35
C GLN A 56 -17.91 -5.67 7.93
N LYS A 57 -17.53 -6.92 7.71
CA LYS A 57 -17.08 -7.38 6.38
C LYS A 57 -18.22 -7.28 5.37
N ILE A 58 -17.97 -6.59 4.27
CA ILE A 58 -18.87 -6.46 3.11
C ILE A 58 -18.03 -6.70 1.85
N ASP A 59 -18.51 -7.57 0.97
CA ASP A 59 -17.87 -7.84 -0.32
C ASP A 59 -18.02 -6.62 -1.25
N ASN A 60 -16.98 -6.30 -2.01
CA ASN A 60 -16.92 -5.07 -2.83
C ASN A 60 -17.30 -3.81 -2.01
N PHE A 61 -16.75 -3.68 -0.81
CA PHE A 61 -17.12 -2.68 0.19
C PHE A 61 -17.35 -1.28 -0.39
N PHE A 62 -16.41 -0.77 -1.19
CA PHE A 62 -16.47 0.59 -1.75
C PHE A 62 -17.54 0.78 -2.84
N ASP A 63 -18.01 -0.31 -3.44
CA ASP A 63 -19.08 -0.32 -4.44
C ASP A 63 -20.42 -0.80 -3.87
N SER A 64 -20.45 -1.16 -2.58
CA SER A 64 -21.65 -1.64 -1.92
C SER A 64 -22.76 -0.56 -1.91
N PRO A 65 -24.03 -0.95 -2.11
CA PRO A 65 -25.18 -0.06 -1.95
C PRO A 65 -25.21 0.68 -0.61
N GLN A 66 -24.73 0.02 0.43
CA GLN A 66 -24.65 0.54 1.79
C GLN A 66 -23.64 1.69 1.86
N PHE A 67 -22.40 1.44 1.43
CA PHE A 67 -21.33 2.43 1.46
C PHE A 67 -21.63 3.62 0.57
N THR A 68 -22.12 3.38 -0.65
CA THR A 68 -22.47 4.47 -1.59
C THR A 68 -23.60 5.36 -1.07
N THR A 69 -24.53 4.81 -0.28
CA THR A 69 -25.59 5.58 0.36
C THR A 69 -25.07 6.37 1.55
N TRP A 70 -24.24 5.75 2.40
CA TRP A 70 -23.60 6.44 3.51
C TRP A 70 -22.68 7.58 3.05
N ALA A 71 -21.87 7.38 2.00
CA ALA A 71 -21.02 8.41 1.44
C ALA A 71 -21.82 9.60 0.90
N ALA A 72 -22.97 9.34 0.25
CA ALA A 72 -23.89 10.39 -0.18
C ALA A 72 -24.51 11.15 1.01
N PHE A 73 -24.84 10.45 2.09
CA PHE A 73 -25.31 11.07 3.33
C PHE A 73 -24.24 11.97 3.97
N LEU A 74 -23.01 11.47 4.12
CA LEU A 74 -21.89 12.25 4.66
C LEU A 74 -21.62 13.51 3.82
N LYS A 75 -21.66 13.38 2.49
CA LYS A 75 -21.54 14.53 1.58
C LYS A 75 -22.62 15.58 1.87
N ALA A 76 -23.88 15.17 1.99
CA ALA A 76 -24.97 16.09 2.28
C ALA A 76 -24.88 16.73 3.69
N VAL A 77 -24.34 16.01 4.69
CA VAL A 77 -24.04 16.57 6.01
C VAL A 77 -23.00 17.70 5.90
N ASN A 78 -21.93 17.49 5.15
CA ASN A 78 -20.88 18.48 4.94
C ASN A 78 -21.40 19.69 4.14
N GLU A 79 -22.21 19.47 3.11
CA GLU A 79 -22.83 20.54 2.31
C GLU A 79 -23.83 21.39 3.09
N LYS A 80 -24.53 20.81 4.07
CA LYS A 80 -25.43 21.55 4.97
C LYS A 80 -24.64 22.38 6.01
N ASN A 81 -23.44 21.95 6.37
CA ASN A 81 -22.61 22.54 7.43
C ASN A 81 -21.34 23.22 6.89
N LYS A 82 -21.42 23.97 5.79
CA LYS A 82 -20.25 24.60 5.14
C LYS A 82 -19.40 25.50 6.04
N ASN A 83 -19.96 26.00 7.14
CA ASN A 83 -19.26 26.86 8.10
C ASN A 83 -18.46 26.07 9.16
N LYS A 84 -18.46 24.73 9.11
CA LYS A 84 -17.72 23.84 10.01
C LYS A 84 -16.69 23.05 9.22
N LYS A 85 -15.65 22.55 9.91
CA LYS A 85 -14.69 21.60 9.32
C LYS A 85 -15.46 20.39 8.78
N SER A 86 -15.28 20.09 7.50
CA SER A 86 -15.85 18.90 6.87
C SER A 86 -15.38 17.64 7.57
N ILE A 87 -16.30 16.70 7.76
CA ILE A 87 -15.99 15.37 8.28
C ILE A 87 -15.50 14.52 7.09
N SER A 88 -14.29 13.97 7.16
CA SER A 88 -13.78 13.07 6.11
C SER A 88 -14.32 11.65 6.28
N GLU A 89 -14.35 10.88 5.19
CA GLU A 89 -14.72 9.46 5.25
C GLU A 89 -13.71 8.68 6.11
N LEU A 90 -12.41 8.99 5.98
CA LEU A 90 -11.35 8.35 6.75
C LEU A 90 -11.46 8.62 8.26
N ASP A 91 -11.86 9.83 8.67
CA ASP A 91 -12.12 10.15 10.08
C ASP A 91 -13.21 9.27 10.68
N VAL A 92 -14.21 8.89 9.88
CA VAL A 92 -15.25 7.96 10.33
C VAL A 92 -14.71 6.53 10.34
N PHE A 93 -13.94 6.11 9.32
CA PHE A 93 -13.32 4.78 9.30
C PHE A 93 -12.44 4.55 10.52
N LYS A 94 -11.59 5.51 10.88
CA LYS A 94 -10.70 5.43 12.05
C LYS A 94 -11.41 5.30 13.40
N LYS A 95 -12.74 5.49 13.47
CA LYS A 95 -13.54 5.23 14.68
C LYS A 95 -13.97 3.77 14.82
N PHE A 96 -13.95 3.01 13.73
CA PHE A 96 -14.47 1.64 13.68
C PHE A 96 -13.43 0.62 13.24
N TYR A 97 -12.47 1.05 12.43
CA TYR A 97 -11.37 0.25 11.94
C TYR A 97 -10.09 0.68 12.63
N GLU A 98 -9.45 -0.27 13.30
CA GLU A 98 -8.02 -0.17 13.54
C GLU A 98 -7.30 -0.02 12.18
N GLU A 99 -6.22 0.74 12.15
CA GLU A 99 -5.57 1.09 10.89
C GLU A 99 -5.12 -0.16 10.11
N ASP A 100 -4.72 -1.23 10.80
CA ASP A 100 -4.34 -2.50 10.18
C ASP A 100 -5.52 -3.21 9.50
N ASP A 101 -6.73 -3.10 10.04
CA ASP A 101 -7.94 -3.65 9.43
C ASP A 101 -8.40 -2.81 8.24
N LEU A 102 -8.23 -1.49 8.31
CA LEU A 102 -8.40 -0.62 7.16
C LEU A 102 -7.42 -0.97 6.04
N LEU A 103 -6.14 -1.18 6.35
CA LEU A 103 -5.15 -1.58 5.34
C LEU A 103 -5.48 -2.95 4.73
N LYS A 104 -6.00 -3.91 5.50
CA LYS A 104 -6.51 -5.18 4.95
C LYS A 104 -7.70 -4.98 4.02
N LEU A 105 -8.64 -4.11 4.38
CA LEU A 105 -9.78 -3.76 3.55
C LEU A 105 -9.32 -3.17 2.21
N LEU A 106 -8.41 -2.20 2.26
CA LEU A 106 -7.82 -1.56 1.08
C LEU A 106 -7.07 -2.58 0.20
N SER A 107 -6.35 -3.53 0.81
CA SER A 107 -5.56 -4.59 0.16
C SER A 107 -6.37 -5.76 -0.40
N SER A 108 -7.67 -5.83 -0.14
CA SER A 108 -8.49 -6.96 -0.58
C SER A 108 -8.68 -6.94 -2.10
N ALA A 109 -8.76 -8.12 -2.71
CA ALA A 109 -8.87 -8.27 -4.16
C ALA A 109 -10.05 -7.48 -4.76
N ASP A 110 -11.16 -7.38 -4.02
CA ASP A 110 -12.36 -6.67 -4.46
C ASP A 110 -12.21 -5.13 -4.43
N ASN A 111 -11.25 -4.60 -3.65
CA ASN A 111 -11.12 -3.16 -3.42
C ASN A 111 -9.83 -2.57 -3.98
N ILE A 112 -8.83 -3.39 -4.31
CA ILE A 112 -7.47 -2.92 -4.62
C ILE A 112 -7.43 -1.97 -5.84
N ASP A 113 -8.30 -2.21 -6.82
CA ASP A 113 -8.42 -1.38 -8.03
C ASP A 113 -9.46 -0.26 -7.89
N ASN A 114 -10.12 -0.11 -6.74
CA ASN A 114 -11.11 0.94 -6.53
C ASN A 114 -10.41 2.31 -6.36
N PRO A 115 -10.82 3.38 -7.07
CA PRO A 115 -10.20 4.71 -6.93
C PRO A 115 -10.20 5.28 -5.51
N ARG A 116 -11.17 4.87 -4.67
CA ARG A 116 -11.23 5.27 -3.27
C ARG A 116 -10.09 4.69 -2.45
N THR A 117 -9.58 3.53 -2.84
CA THR A 117 -8.46 2.89 -2.17
C THR A 117 -7.21 3.75 -2.24
N GLN A 118 -6.86 4.23 -3.44
CA GLN A 118 -5.75 5.16 -3.63
C GLN A 118 -5.96 6.45 -2.81
N LYS A 119 -7.16 7.03 -2.86
CA LYS A 119 -7.51 8.22 -2.07
C LYS A 119 -7.23 8.03 -0.58
N TYR A 120 -7.69 6.92 0.01
CA TYR A 120 -7.48 6.67 1.44
C TYR A 120 -6.02 6.41 1.80
N LEU A 121 -5.25 5.79 0.90
CA LEU A 121 -3.81 5.62 1.11
C LEU A 121 -3.06 6.94 1.07
N ASP A 122 -3.44 7.87 0.20
CA ASP A 122 -2.87 9.21 0.17
C ASP A 122 -3.21 10.02 1.44
N GLU A 123 -4.44 9.87 1.95
CA GLU A 123 -4.85 10.47 3.22
C GLU A 123 -4.11 9.84 4.43
N LEU A 124 -3.92 8.51 4.45
CA LEU A 124 -3.10 7.82 5.45
C LEU A 124 -1.63 8.27 5.39
N ALA A 125 -1.05 8.33 4.19
CA ALA A 125 0.31 8.80 3.96
C ALA A 125 0.52 10.24 4.45
N THR A 126 -0.48 11.11 4.26
CA THR A 126 -0.44 12.48 4.79
C THR A 126 -0.40 12.47 6.32
N GLY A 127 -1.27 11.67 6.97
CA GLY A 127 -1.26 11.54 8.42
C GLY A 127 0.05 10.97 9.00
N TRP A 128 0.67 10.01 8.30
CA TRP A 128 1.98 9.48 8.68
C TRP A 128 3.12 10.50 8.49
N LEU A 129 2.99 11.46 7.57
CA LEU A 129 3.96 12.57 7.43
C LEU A 129 3.80 13.63 8.53
N ASP A 130 2.56 13.91 8.94
CA ASP A 130 2.25 14.85 10.05
C ASP A 130 2.79 14.32 11.39
N GLN A 131 2.80 13.00 11.58
CA GLN A 131 3.44 12.31 12.69
C GLN A 131 4.64 11.51 12.19
N PRO A 132 5.81 12.15 11.97
CA PRO A 132 6.84 11.74 11.01
C PRO A 132 7.28 10.27 11.14
N MET A 133 6.50 9.39 10.53
CA MET A 133 6.67 7.96 10.67
C MET A 133 7.75 7.53 9.69
N HIS A 134 8.88 7.05 10.19
CA HIS A 134 10.00 6.69 9.32
C HIS A 134 9.55 5.67 8.24
N PRO A 135 10.00 5.76 6.97
CA PRO A 135 9.53 4.89 5.90
C PRO A 135 9.68 3.39 6.18
N GLN A 136 10.68 2.99 6.97
CA GLN A 136 10.77 1.60 7.46
C GLN A 136 9.53 1.14 8.25
N SER A 137 8.98 1.99 9.11
CA SER A 137 7.80 1.64 9.90
C SER A 137 6.57 1.51 9.00
N VAL A 138 6.41 2.40 8.03
CA VAL A 138 5.34 2.31 7.03
C VAL A 138 5.49 1.05 6.15
N PHE A 139 6.72 0.68 5.80
CA PHE A 139 7.02 -0.54 5.05
C PHE A 139 6.48 -1.79 5.76
N ASN A 140 6.75 -1.90 7.07
CA ASN A 140 6.28 -3.00 7.91
C ASN A 140 4.76 -2.94 8.09
N LYS A 141 4.19 -1.75 8.23
CA LYS A 141 2.75 -1.57 8.41
C LYS A 141 1.94 -2.00 7.18
N LEU A 142 2.50 -1.78 6.00
CA LEU A 142 1.96 -2.28 4.72
C LEU A 142 2.28 -3.76 4.48
N LYS A 143 2.89 -4.44 5.46
CA LYS A 143 3.33 -5.85 5.40
C LYS A 143 4.22 -6.17 4.20
N LEU A 144 4.98 -5.17 3.75
CA LEU A 144 5.88 -5.37 2.63
C LEU A 144 7.08 -6.21 3.05
N ASP A 145 7.52 -6.13 4.30
CA ASP A 145 8.59 -6.98 4.88
C ASP A 145 8.27 -8.49 4.89
N GLU A 146 6.98 -8.84 4.88
CA GLU A 146 6.52 -10.23 4.76
C GLU A 146 6.37 -10.68 3.29
N ALA A 147 6.38 -9.75 2.33
CA ALA A 147 6.10 -9.98 0.91
C ALA A 147 7.31 -10.50 0.13
N VAL A 148 7.87 -11.64 0.53
CA VAL A 148 9.13 -12.19 -0.05
C VAL A 148 9.03 -12.34 -1.57
N ASP A 149 8.21 -13.24 -2.10
CA ASP A 149 8.26 -13.56 -3.53
C ASP A 149 7.58 -12.51 -4.43
N ASP A 150 6.70 -11.70 -3.84
CA ASP A 150 5.82 -10.77 -4.57
C ASP A 150 6.13 -9.30 -4.29
N LEU A 151 7.20 -8.95 -3.57
CA LEU A 151 7.47 -7.56 -3.16
C LEU A 151 7.33 -6.57 -4.31
N LEU A 152 7.99 -6.88 -5.43
CA LEU A 152 8.05 -5.98 -6.59
C LEU A 152 6.72 -5.89 -7.36
N THR A 153 5.77 -6.77 -7.07
CA THR A 153 4.43 -6.78 -7.65
C THR A 153 3.36 -6.40 -6.62
N LYS A 154 3.73 -6.10 -5.35
CA LYS A 154 2.77 -5.66 -4.33
C LYS A 154 2.19 -4.30 -4.73
N PRO A 155 0.84 -4.17 -4.77
CA PRO A 155 0.19 -2.93 -5.19
C PRO A 155 0.57 -1.70 -4.34
N TRP A 156 0.90 -1.90 -3.06
CA TRP A 156 1.28 -0.80 -2.16
C TRP A 156 2.74 -0.39 -2.21
N LEU A 157 3.57 -1.11 -2.97
CA LEU A 157 4.98 -0.76 -3.06
C LEU A 157 5.14 0.64 -3.64
N SER A 158 4.40 1.00 -4.70
CA SER A 158 4.43 2.33 -5.32
C SER A 158 4.06 3.44 -4.32
N ASN A 159 2.97 3.27 -3.57
CA ASN A 159 2.54 4.21 -2.53
C ASN A 159 3.64 4.39 -1.47
N TRP A 160 4.27 3.29 -1.05
CA TRP A 160 5.40 3.35 -0.12
C TRP A 160 6.60 4.11 -0.69
N VAL A 161 6.92 3.92 -1.99
CA VAL A 161 8.00 4.68 -2.65
C VAL A 161 7.72 6.18 -2.63
N GLU A 162 6.49 6.57 -2.96
CA GLU A 162 6.08 7.97 -2.98
C GLU A 162 6.11 8.58 -1.58
N TYR A 163 5.62 7.84 -0.58
CA TYR A 163 5.73 8.22 0.82
C TYR A 163 7.19 8.44 1.23
N MET A 164 8.07 7.48 0.94
CA MET A 164 9.50 7.57 1.25
C MET A 164 10.15 8.80 0.60
N LYS A 165 9.81 9.11 -0.65
CA LYS A 165 10.33 10.31 -1.35
C LYS A 165 9.91 11.59 -0.61
N LYS A 166 8.61 11.75 -0.32
CA LYS A 166 8.08 12.91 0.42
C LYS A 166 8.69 13.01 1.82
N PHE A 167 8.83 11.89 2.53
CA PHE A 167 9.48 11.84 3.83
C PHE A 167 10.94 12.30 3.73
N ASN A 168 11.69 11.79 2.76
CA ASN A 168 13.09 12.15 2.58
C ASN A 168 13.29 13.63 2.25
N GLU A 169 12.37 14.23 1.48
CA GLU A 169 12.36 15.65 1.16
C GLU A 169 12.09 16.52 2.39
N GLN A 170 11.14 16.12 3.25
CA GLN A 170 10.79 16.85 4.46
C GLN A 170 11.79 16.64 5.62
N TYR A 171 12.41 15.46 5.70
CA TYR A 171 13.26 15.04 6.80
C TYR A 171 14.65 14.58 6.32
N PRO A 172 15.49 15.50 5.81
CA PRO A 172 16.76 15.17 5.13
C PRO A 172 17.78 14.44 6.01
N PHE A 173 17.71 14.59 7.34
CA PHE A 173 18.62 13.92 8.28
C PHE A 173 18.19 12.49 8.64
N ALA A 174 16.97 12.09 8.28
CA ALA A 174 16.41 10.76 8.57
C ALA A 174 16.17 9.95 7.29
N GLN A 175 16.80 10.33 6.17
CA GLN A 175 16.54 9.73 4.87
C GLN A 175 16.88 8.24 4.83
N THR A 176 16.05 7.48 4.12
CA THR A 176 16.35 6.10 3.71
C THR A 176 16.29 5.96 2.19
N SER A 177 16.65 4.79 1.68
CA SER A 177 16.43 4.44 0.28
C SER A 177 15.67 3.12 0.19
N MET A 178 15.12 2.83 -0.99
CA MET A 178 14.44 1.55 -1.23
C MET A 178 15.34 0.37 -0.87
N ILE A 179 16.59 0.39 -1.35
CA ILE A 179 17.53 -0.70 -1.09
C ILE A 179 17.93 -0.82 0.39
N LYS A 180 18.12 0.29 1.10
CA LYS A 180 18.41 0.27 2.54
C LYS A 180 17.27 -0.36 3.34
N THR A 181 16.03 0.05 3.06
CA THR A 181 14.83 -0.49 3.72
C THR A 181 14.66 -1.98 3.40
N PHE A 182 14.84 -2.39 2.14
CA PHE A 182 14.75 -3.79 1.75
C PHE A 182 15.84 -4.62 2.43
N THR A 183 17.10 -4.17 2.43
CA THR A 183 18.21 -4.86 3.12
C THR A 183 17.91 -5.01 4.61
N LYS A 184 17.40 -3.96 5.26
CA LYS A 184 17.04 -4.02 6.69
C LYS A 184 15.94 -5.04 6.98
N SER A 185 15.03 -5.26 6.02
CA SER A 185 13.86 -6.11 6.20
C SER A 185 14.16 -7.58 5.86
N TYR A 186 14.92 -7.85 4.80
CA TYR A 186 15.17 -9.21 4.31
C TYR A 186 16.59 -9.74 4.60
N GLY A 187 17.54 -8.85 4.90
CA GLY A 187 18.97 -9.15 4.93
C GLY A 187 19.60 -9.15 3.52
N ASP A 188 20.92 -8.94 3.46
CA ASP A 188 21.65 -8.79 2.20
C ASP A 188 21.58 -10.04 1.31
N GLU A 189 21.82 -11.22 1.89
CA GLU A 189 21.85 -12.50 1.17
C GLU A 189 20.51 -12.80 0.49
N LYS A 190 19.44 -12.79 1.28
CA LYS A 190 18.09 -13.12 0.82
C LYS A 190 17.62 -12.11 -0.22
N LEU A 191 17.81 -10.81 0.04
CA LEU A 191 17.45 -9.77 -0.92
C LEU A 191 18.21 -9.94 -2.24
N ALA A 192 19.50 -10.24 -2.20
CA ALA A 192 20.29 -10.43 -3.42
C ALA A 192 19.76 -11.60 -4.26
N VAL A 193 19.43 -12.73 -3.61
CA VAL A 193 18.83 -13.90 -4.28
C VAL A 193 17.47 -13.57 -4.88
N MET A 194 16.61 -12.87 -4.13
CA MET A 194 15.29 -12.45 -4.61
C MET A 194 15.38 -11.53 -5.83
N LEU A 195 16.23 -10.50 -5.77
CA LEU A 195 16.44 -9.59 -6.89
C LEU A 195 17.00 -10.33 -8.11
N GLN A 196 17.97 -11.24 -7.89
CA GLN A 196 18.54 -12.05 -8.97
C GLN A 196 17.48 -12.93 -9.65
N ALA A 197 16.58 -13.55 -8.87
CA ALA A 197 15.47 -14.33 -9.42
C ALA A 197 14.53 -13.43 -10.24
N ALA A 198 14.15 -12.27 -9.70
CA ALA A 198 13.27 -11.33 -10.39
C ALA A 198 13.89 -10.78 -11.70
N THR A 199 15.22 -10.63 -11.79
CA THR A 199 15.88 -10.24 -13.05
C THR A 199 15.71 -11.26 -14.18
N LYS A 200 15.44 -12.52 -13.84
CA LYS A 200 15.22 -13.65 -14.77
C LYS A 200 13.73 -13.95 -14.99
N GLY A 201 12.83 -13.18 -14.37
CA GLY A 201 11.38 -13.34 -14.52
C GLY A 201 10.90 -12.99 -15.94
N SER A 202 9.72 -13.51 -16.29
CA SER A 202 9.10 -13.28 -17.61
C SER A 202 8.55 -11.87 -17.80
N ASP A 203 8.20 -11.17 -16.72
CA ASP A 203 7.73 -9.78 -16.78
C ASP A 203 8.91 -8.81 -16.95
N ALA A 204 9.03 -8.22 -18.14
CA ALA A 204 10.16 -7.37 -18.51
C ALA A 204 10.25 -6.09 -17.66
N TYR A 205 9.11 -5.56 -17.20
CA TYR A 205 9.07 -4.37 -16.36
C TYR A 205 9.66 -4.64 -14.98
N THR A 206 9.21 -5.71 -14.32
CA THR A 206 9.72 -6.18 -13.03
C THR A 206 11.18 -6.56 -13.12
N ALA A 207 11.58 -7.28 -14.18
CA ALA A 207 12.98 -7.65 -14.41
C ALA A 207 13.90 -6.41 -14.51
N ARG A 208 13.44 -5.32 -15.14
CA ARG A 208 14.18 -4.05 -15.22
C ARG A 208 14.30 -3.38 -13.85
N ILE A 209 13.23 -3.35 -13.05
CA ILE A 209 13.27 -2.81 -11.67
C ILE A 209 14.26 -3.62 -10.82
N ALA A 210 14.18 -4.95 -10.88
CA ALA A 210 15.06 -5.84 -10.14
C ALA A 210 16.54 -5.62 -10.49
N LYS A 211 16.88 -5.43 -11.78
CA LYS A 211 18.24 -5.11 -12.22
C LYS A 211 18.73 -3.79 -11.63
N ASN A 212 17.89 -2.74 -11.65
CA ASN A 212 18.25 -1.45 -11.07
C ASN A 212 18.47 -1.55 -9.55
N LEU A 213 17.62 -2.31 -8.85
CA LEU A 213 17.78 -2.56 -7.41
C LEU A 213 19.02 -3.37 -7.09
N GLN A 214 19.36 -4.38 -7.91
CA GLN A 214 20.58 -5.17 -7.73
C GLN A 214 21.84 -4.30 -7.92
N GLN A 215 21.84 -3.39 -8.90
CA GLN A 215 22.92 -2.40 -9.03
C GLN A 215 23.01 -1.45 -7.82
N ALA A 216 21.86 -1.01 -7.29
CA ALA A 216 21.83 -0.22 -6.07
C ALA A 216 22.36 -0.99 -4.86
N GLN A 217 22.06 -2.29 -4.78
CA GLN A 217 22.59 -3.20 -3.75
C GLN A 217 24.11 -3.29 -3.83
N PHE A 218 24.66 -3.46 -5.03
CA PHE A 218 26.12 -3.49 -5.23
C PHE A 218 26.78 -2.18 -4.82
N LYS A 219 26.18 -1.04 -5.18
CA LYS A 219 26.65 0.28 -4.72
C LYS A 219 26.62 0.40 -3.20
N GLN A 220 25.58 -0.12 -2.55
CA GLN A 220 25.49 -0.14 -1.09
C GLN A 220 26.61 -0.97 -0.46
N TRP A 221 26.92 -2.16 -1.00
CA TRP A 221 28.03 -2.98 -0.53
C TRP A 221 29.38 -2.27 -0.70
N MET A 222 29.62 -1.63 -1.84
CA MET A 222 30.85 -0.85 -2.10
C MET A 222 30.99 0.36 -1.16
N ILE A 223 29.90 1.08 -0.88
CA ILE A 223 29.87 2.16 0.12
C ILE A 223 30.19 1.61 1.52
N GLY A 224 29.71 0.40 1.82
CA GLY A 224 30.06 -0.37 3.01
C GLY A 224 31.50 -0.93 3.01
N LYS A 225 32.31 -0.61 1.99
CA LYS A 225 33.69 -1.06 1.79
C LYS A 225 33.84 -2.58 1.64
N LEU A 226 32.80 -3.28 1.23
CA LEU A 226 32.88 -4.70 0.91
C LEU A 226 33.53 -4.87 -0.46
N ASN A 227 34.58 -5.68 -0.52
CA ASN A 227 35.21 -6.11 -1.77
C ASN A 227 34.61 -7.46 -2.23
N PRO A 228 35.00 -7.99 -3.40
CA PRO A 228 34.47 -9.27 -3.89
C PRO A 228 34.72 -10.46 -2.96
N ASP A 229 35.84 -10.52 -2.25
CA ASP A 229 36.13 -11.57 -1.28
C ASP A 229 35.22 -11.47 -0.04
N ASP A 230 34.95 -10.26 0.43
CA ASP A 230 34.03 -10.03 1.55
C ASP A 230 32.62 -10.47 1.17
N VAL A 231 32.13 -10.07 -0.01
CA VAL A 231 30.80 -10.46 -0.50
C VAL A 231 30.72 -11.97 -0.69
N TYR A 232 31.78 -12.61 -1.18
CA TYR A 232 31.87 -14.07 -1.29
C TYR A 232 31.69 -14.77 0.06
N LYS A 233 32.50 -14.36 1.06
CA LYS A 233 32.62 -15.05 2.35
C LYS A 233 31.49 -14.71 3.32
N THR A 234 31.09 -13.44 3.39
CA THR A 234 30.26 -12.91 4.48
C THR A 234 28.81 -12.67 4.07
N VAL A 235 28.60 -12.19 2.84
CA VAL A 235 27.25 -11.85 2.34
C VAL A 235 26.59 -13.06 1.72
N LEU A 236 27.22 -13.66 0.70
CA LEU A 236 26.62 -14.76 -0.05
C LEU A 236 26.92 -16.13 0.55
N LYS A 237 28.01 -16.24 1.33
CA LYS A 237 28.48 -17.47 1.98
C LYS A 237 28.50 -18.63 0.97
N LEU A 238 29.21 -18.40 -0.14
CA LEU A 238 29.29 -19.35 -1.24
C LEU A 238 30.06 -20.61 -0.81
N ASP A 239 29.39 -21.75 -0.86
CA ASP A 239 29.93 -23.10 -0.64
C ASP A 239 30.20 -23.83 -1.97
N SER A 240 29.58 -23.39 -3.07
CA SER A 240 29.69 -23.99 -4.39
C SER A 240 29.56 -22.96 -5.53
N THR A 241 30.18 -23.26 -6.68
CA THR A 241 30.25 -22.39 -7.88
C THR A 241 29.01 -22.44 -8.78
N SER A 242 28.08 -23.37 -8.53
CA SER A 242 26.87 -23.60 -9.35
C SER A 242 25.58 -23.26 -8.59
N SER A 243 25.40 -21.97 -8.24
CA SER A 243 24.19 -21.48 -7.57
C SER A 243 23.80 -20.08 -8.07
N PRO A 244 22.54 -19.62 -7.87
CA PRO A 244 22.15 -18.22 -8.14
C PRO A 244 23.05 -17.19 -7.45
N LYS A 245 23.65 -17.56 -6.31
CA LYS A 245 24.62 -16.74 -5.58
C LYS A 245 25.92 -16.55 -6.38
N ALA A 246 26.35 -17.55 -7.15
CA ALA A 246 27.54 -17.42 -7.99
C ALA A 246 27.31 -16.42 -9.15
N ASP A 247 26.09 -16.38 -9.72
CA ASP A 247 25.71 -15.35 -10.69
C ASP A 247 25.78 -13.95 -10.08
N ILE A 248 25.22 -13.79 -8.87
CA ILE A 248 25.24 -12.51 -8.13
C ILE A 248 26.68 -12.07 -7.87
N TRP A 249 27.53 -12.98 -7.39
CA TRP A 249 28.92 -12.68 -7.10
C TRP A 249 29.68 -12.24 -8.36
N ARG A 250 29.51 -12.95 -9.49
CA ARG A 250 30.12 -12.55 -10.78
C ARG A 250 29.64 -11.17 -11.22
N ALA A 251 28.35 -10.89 -11.09
CA ALA A 251 27.79 -9.58 -11.43
C ALA A 251 28.36 -8.47 -10.51
N PHE A 252 28.50 -8.74 -9.21
CA PHE A 252 29.12 -7.81 -8.27
C PHE A 252 30.61 -7.60 -8.58
N TYR A 253 31.37 -8.67 -8.83
CA TYR A 253 32.78 -8.61 -9.18
C TYR A 253 33.02 -7.69 -10.38
N ASN A 254 32.25 -7.86 -11.45
CA ASN A 254 32.34 -7.02 -12.65
C ASN A 254 31.98 -5.55 -12.35
N ALA A 255 30.94 -5.32 -11.52
CA ALA A 255 30.57 -3.97 -11.11
C ALA A 255 31.66 -3.31 -10.24
N TYR A 256 32.31 -4.09 -9.38
CA TYR A 256 33.42 -3.64 -8.54
C TYR A 256 34.65 -3.29 -9.37
N ASP A 257 35.04 -4.14 -10.32
CA ASP A 257 36.16 -3.87 -11.23
C ASP A 257 35.93 -2.60 -12.06
N THR A 258 34.70 -2.41 -12.54
CA THR A 258 34.33 -1.20 -13.28
C THR A 258 34.43 0.05 -12.39
N ALA A 259 34.03 -0.04 -11.12
CA ALA A 259 34.07 1.08 -10.18
C ALA A 259 35.48 1.36 -9.63
N PHE A 260 36.31 0.32 -9.50
CA PHE A 260 37.65 0.36 -8.92
C PHE A 260 38.67 -0.40 -9.79
N PRO A 261 38.97 0.09 -11.02
CA PRO A 261 39.86 -0.62 -11.93
C PRO A 261 41.23 -0.91 -11.30
N GLY A 262 41.68 -2.16 -11.40
CA GLY A 262 43.00 -2.59 -10.91
C GLY A 262 43.07 -2.86 -9.40
N GLN A 263 42.00 -2.65 -8.63
CA GLN A 263 41.97 -2.97 -7.20
C GLN A 263 41.61 -4.43 -6.89
N LEU A 264 41.18 -5.20 -7.90
CA LEU A 264 40.91 -6.64 -7.75
C LEU A 264 42.17 -7.44 -7.37
N PHE A 265 43.34 -6.97 -7.81
CA PHE A 265 44.64 -7.62 -7.59
C PHE A 265 45.48 -6.93 -6.51
N SER A 266 44.96 -5.90 -5.82
CA SER A 266 45.65 -5.33 -4.65
C SER A 266 45.43 -6.20 -3.42
N PHE A 267 45.79 -7.49 -3.53
CA PHE A 267 46.12 -8.32 -2.39
C PHE A 267 47.49 -7.82 -1.91
N LYS A 268 47.50 -6.98 -0.88
CA LYS A 268 48.73 -6.78 -0.10
C LYS A 268 48.80 -7.96 0.88
N PRO A 269 49.88 -8.78 0.84
CA PRO A 269 50.04 -9.93 1.71
C PRO A 269 50.00 -9.54 3.19
#